data_AF-A0AAW3MQH3-F1
#
_entry.id   AF-A0AAW3MQH3-F1
#
_cell.length_a   1.000
_cell.length_b   1.000
_cell.length_c   1.000
_cell.angle_alpha   90.00
_cell.angle_beta   90.00
_cell.angle_gamma   90.00
#
_symmetry.space_group_name_H-M   'P 1'
#
loop_
_entity.id
_entity.type
_entity.pdbx_description
1 polymer ?
#
loop_
_entity_poly.entity_id
_entity_poly.type
_entity_poly.pdbx_seq_one_letter_code
_entity_poly.pdbx_strand_id
1 'polypeptide(L)'
;MEKLRDHRPLGVFSDGGGYFRSEYQIGMRLIWVRCRHRLDCLECIGKADEILPDIWATMPHTIAIAEDYSRTKIPDFWSMHDMSKREGTRLDVWGITITPDLGEAWFDISRNYNFDYSSPTFFKDDYWNEEPVLLPELPDPYHVYVVRNRSGQLSVAIDR
;
A
#
# COMPACT_ATOMS: atom_id res chain seq x y z
N MET A 1 14.66 -8.60 -7.65
CA MET A 1 14.03 -7.29 -7.35
C MET A 1 14.86 -6.23 -8.03
N GLU A 2 14.21 -5.27 -8.69
CA GLU A 2 14.90 -4.13 -9.31
C GLU A 2 15.54 -3.24 -8.23
N LYS A 3 16.70 -2.65 -8.54
CA LYS A 3 17.43 -1.76 -7.62
C LYS A 3 17.17 -0.31 -7.98
N LEU A 4 16.78 0.50 -7.02
CA LEU A 4 16.46 1.92 -7.19
C LEU A 4 17.67 2.72 -7.69
N ARG A 5 18.89 2.36 -7.25
CA ARG A 5 20.13 3.04 -7.68
C ARG A 5 20.41 2.92 -9.18
N ASP A 6 19.84 1.92 -9.84
CA ASP A 6 20.03 1.69 -11.27
C ASP A 6 19.04 2.55 -12.10
N HIS A 7 18.14 3.28 -11.43
CA HIS A 7 17.13 4.15 -12.04
C HIS A 7 17.32 5.63 -11.66
N ARG A 8 16.97 6.52 -12.59
CA ARG A 8 16.83 7.95 -12.29
C ARG A 8 15.48 8.18 -11.60
N PRO A 9 15.41 8.97 -10.52
CA PRO A 9 14.13 9.29 -9.89
C PRO A 9 13.22 10.06 -10.86
N LEU A 10 11.93 9.78 -10.78
CA LEU A 10 10.86 10.48 -11.51
C LEU A 10 10.72 11.94 -11.03
N GLY A 11 10.97 12.16 -9.74
CA GLY A 11 10.93 13.48 -9.11
C GLY A 11 11.75 13.51 -7.82
N VAL A 12 12.20 14.71 -7.44
CA VAL A 12 12.85 14.96 -6.15
C VAL A 12 12.17 16.16 -5.50
N PHE A 13 11.67 15.97 -4.29
CA PHE A 13 10.86 16.94 -3.58
C PHE A 13 11.46 17.24 -2.20
N SER A 14 11.30 18.48 -1.71
CA SER A 14 11.60 18.79 -0.31
C SER A 14 10.45 18.30 0.57
N ASP A 15 10.76 17.55 1.62
CA ASP A 15 9.77 16.83 2.46
C ASP A 15 9.73 17.37 3.90
N GLY A 16 10.26 18.59 4.10
CA GLY A 16 10.35 19.25 5.40
C GLY A 16 11.30 18.55 6.38
N GLY A 17 11.53 19.16 7.55
CA GLY A 17 12.29 18.53 8.64
C GLY A 17 13.75 18.15 8.32
N GLY A 18 14.34 18.74 7.28
CA GLY A 18 15.70 18.39 6.83
C GLY A 18 15.77 17.21 5.87
N TYR A 19 14.62 16.73 5.36
CA TYR A 19 14.53 15.61 4.43
C TYR A 19 14.15 16.06 3.01
N PHE A 20 14.62 15.31 2.03
CA PHE A 20 14.12 15.30 0.66
C PHE A 20 13.62 13.90 0.31
N ARG A 21 12.74 13.83 -0.68
CA ARG A 21 12.08 12.61 -1.12
C ARG A 21 12.33 12.40 -2.61
N SER A 22 12.98 11.30 -2.95
CA SER A 22 13.18 10.86 -4.33
C SER A 22 12.10 9.85 -4.69
N GLU A 23 11.39 10.10 -5.79
CA GLU A 23 10.29 9.25 -6.28
C GLU A 23 10.78 8.31 -7.38
N TYR A 24 10.34 7.07 -7.31
CA TYR A 24 10.61 6.00 -8.25
C TYR A 24 9.31 5.22 -8.51
N GLN A 25 9.33 4.38 -9.53
CA GLN A 25 8.24 3.46 -9.82
C GLN A 25 8.80 2.06 -10.04
N ILE A 26 8.25 1.07 -9.34
CA ILE A 26 8.53 -0.35 -9.56
C ILE A 26 7.20 -1.03 -9.92
N GLY A 27 7.10 -1.49 -11.17
CA GLY A 27 5.83 -1.96 -11.73
C GLY A 27 4.77 -0.86 -11.69
N MET A 28 3.68 -1.09 -10.94
CA MET A 28 2.56 -0.14 -10.78
C MET A 28 2.63 0.67 -9.47
N ARG A 29 3.68 0.50 -8.67
CA ARG A 29 3.77 1.08 -7.32
C ARG A 29 4.77 2.23 -7.29
N LEU A 30 4.38 3.32 -6.62
CA LEU A 30 5.29 4.43 -6.36
C LEU A 30 6.16 4.11 -5.15
N ILE A 31 7.46 4.38 -5.28
CA ILE A 31 8.43 4.20 -4.20
C ILE A 31 9.06 5.55 -3.92
N TRP A 32 8.93 6.02 -2.69
CA TRP A 32 9.56 7.25 -2.24
C TRP A 32 10.70 6.94 -1.27
N VAL A 33 11.90 7.40 -1.57
CA VAL A 33 13.04 7.29 -0.65
C VAL A 33 13.25 8.64 0.03
N ARG A 34 13.05 8.67 1.34
CA ARG A 34 13.20 9.86 2.18
C ARG A 34 14.61 9.91 2.77
N CYS A 35 15.38 10.91 2.37
CA CYS A 35 16.80 11.07 2.71
C CYS A 35 17.05 12.41 3.40
N ARG A 36 17.98 12.44 4.37
CA ARG A 36 18.40 13.71 5.00
C ARG A 36 19.28 14.52 4.05
N HIS A 37 19.14 15.85 4.05
CA HIS A 37 19.89 16.81 3.22
C HIS A 37 21.43 16.72 3.30
N ARG A 38 22.01 16.05 4.31
CA ARG A 38 23.47 15.95 4.51
C ARG A 38 24.05 14.58 4.23
N LEU A 39 23.22 13.58 3.90
CA LEU A 39 23.71 12.29 3.45
C LEU A 39 23.97 12.36 1.95
N ASP A 40 25.01 11.67 1.47
CA ASP A 40 25.16 11.45 0.05
C ASP A 40 23.90 10.72 -0.45
N CYS A 41 23.27 11.28 -1.47
CA CYS A 41 22.05 10.75 -2.06
C CYS A 41 22.26 9.28 -2.48
N LEU A 42 23.45 8.95 -3.00
CA LEU A 42 23.80 7.58 -3.39
C LEU A 42 23.90 6.62 -2.20
N GLU A 43 24.43 7.07 -1.06
CA GLU A 43 24.50 6.26 0.16
C GLU A 43 23.09 5.97 0.71
N CYS A 44 22.22 6.99 0.71
CA CYS A 44 20.85 6.85 1.16
C CYS A 44 20.05 5.86 0.28
N ILE A 45 20.16 5.99 -1.05
CA ILE A 45 19.53 5.06 -2.00
C ILE A 45 20.11 3.66 -1.86
N GLY A 46 21.43 3.53 -1.66
CA GLY A 46 22.08 2.24 -1.41
C GLY A 46 21.51 1.52 -0.19
N LYS A 47 21.28 2.23 0.92
CA LYS A 47 20.60 1.66 2.10
C LYS A 47 19.14 1.31 1.82
N ALA A 48 18.44 2.09 1.00
CA ALA A 48 17.08 1.75 0.58
C ALA A 48 17.06 0.43 -0.20
N ASP A 49 18.00 0.24 -1.13
CA ASP A 49 18.16 -1.01 -1.91
C ASP A 49 18.45 -2.24 -1.02
N GLU A 50 19.18 -2.05 0.09
CA GLU A 50 19.48 -3.14 1.03
C GLU A 50 18.23 -3.64 1.76
N ILE A 51 17.33 -2.74 2.16
CA ILE A 51 16.13 -3.09 2.95
C ILE A 51 14.88 -3.31 2.09
N LEU A 52 14.90 -2.89 0.82
CA LEU A 52 13.76 -3.00 -0.09
C LEU A 52 13.23 -4.44 -0.24
N PRO A 53 14.07 -5.49 -0.36
CA PRO A 53 13.57 -6.87 -0.44
C PRO A 53 12.73 -7.30 0.75
N ASP A 54 13.16 -6.95 1.96
CA ASP A 54 12.44 -7.27 3.19
C ASP A 54 11.14 -6.46 3.31
N ILE A 55 11.18 -5.18 2.94
CA ILE A 55 9.98 -4.33 2.88
C ILE A 55 8.96 -4.92 1.90
N TRP A 56 9.40 -5.30 0.71
CA TRP A 56 8.53 -5.87 -0.32
C TRP A 56 7.92 -7.20 0.12
N ALA A 57 8.70 -8.06 0.80
CA ALA A 57 8.22 -9.33 1.33
C ALA A 57 7.10 -9.16 2.40
N THR A 58 7.02 -8.00 3.05
CA THR A 58 5.96 -7.72 4.04
C THR A 58 4.63 -7.25 3.46
N MET A 59 4.54 -6.94 2.17
CA MET A 59 3.31 -6.39 1.56
C MET A 59 2.04 -7.23 1.79
N PRO A 60 2.04 -8.58 1.69
CA PRO A 60 0.83 -9.35 1.97
C PRO A 60 0.32 -9.14 3.40
N HIS A 61 1.24 -9.03 4.37
CA HIS A 61 0.87 -8.79 5.77
C HIS A 61 0.39 -7.36 6.01
N THR A 62 0.96 -6.36 5.33
CA THR A 62 0.50 -4.97 5.45
C THR A 62 -0.91 -4.80 4.89
N ILE A 63 -1.22 -5.45 3.76
CA ILE A 63 -2.58 -5.50 3.20
C ILE A 63 -3.56 -6.14 4.17
N ALA A 64 -3.20 -7.29 4.78
CA ALA A 64 -4.06 -7.95 5.76
C ALA A 64 -4.35 -7.05 6.98
N ILE A 65 -3.33 -6.39 7.53
CA ILE A 65 -3.50 -5.44 8.64
C ILE A 65 -4.42 -4.27 8.25
N ALA A 66 -4.26 -3.75 7.02
CA ALA A 66 -5.11 -2.67 6.53
C ALA A 66 -6.56 -3.10 6.32
N GLU A 67 -6.79 -4.32 5.84
CA GLU A 67 -8.12 -4.92 5.72
C GLU A 67 -8.77 -5.11 7.09
N ASP A 68 -8.07 -5.70 8.07
CA ASP A 68 -8.57 -5.87 9.43
C ASP A 68 -8.97 -4.54 10.07
N TYR A 69 -8.13 -3.51 9.90
CA TYR A 69 -8.46 -2.16 10.34
C TYR A 69 -9.67 -1.60 9.60
N SER A 70 -9.71 -1.77 8.27
CA SER A 70 -10.77 -1.26 7.42
C SER A 70 -12.14 -1.88 7.76
N ARG A 71 -12.17 -3.16 8.14
CA ARG A 71 -13.37 -3.86 8.62
C ARG A 71 -14.01 -3.17 9.83
N THR A 72 -13.22 -2.51 10.67
CA THR A 72 -13.75 -1.72 11.81
C THR A 72 -14.29 -0.35 11.42
N LYS A 73 -13.96 0.15 10.21
CA LYS A 73 -14.29 1.50 9.75
C LYS A 73 -15.40 1.54 8.72
N ILE A 74 -15.45 0.55 7.83
CA ILE A 74 -16.44 0.43 6.76
C ILE A 74 -17.07 -0.98 6.76
N PRO A 75 -17.70 -1.41 7.88
CA PRO A 75 -18.20 -2.78 8.02
C PRO A 75 -19.21 -3.17 6.94
N ASP A 76 -20.06 -2.24 6.49
CA ASP A 76 -21.08 -2.52 5.45
C ASP A 76 -20.45 -2.85 4.09
N PHE A 77 -19.35 -2.16 3.74
CA PHE A 77 -18.56 -2.48 2.55
C PHE A 77 -18.06 -3.93 2.63
N TRP A 78 -17.39 -4.27 3.73
CA TRP A 78 -16.82 -5.61 3.89
C TRP A 78 -17.90 -6.69 3.97
N SER A 79 -19.00 -6.44 4.66
CA SER A 79 -20.12 -7.39 4.75
C SER A 79 -20.67 -7.75 3.37
N MET A 80 -20.92 -6.77 2.50
CA MET A 80 -21.39 -7.04 1.14
C MET A 80 -20.35 -7.77 0.29
N HIS A 81 -19.08 -7.36 0.38
CA HIS A 81 -17.99 -8.03 -0.34
C HIS A 81 -17.77 -9.47 0.11
N ASP A 82 -17.89 -9.77 1.40
CA ASP A 82 -17.70 -11.11 1.97
C ASP A 82 -18.85 -12.06 1.59
N MET A 83 -20.07 -11.54 1.50
CA MET A 83 -21.24 -12.30 1.04
C MET A 83 -21.19 -12.59 -0.47
N SER A 84 -20.47 -11.79 -1.25
CA SER A 84 -20.37 -11.95 -2.69
C SER A 84 -19.54 -13.18 -3.11
N LYS A 85 -19.85 -13.75 -4.28
CA LYS A 85 -19.02 -14.78 -4.94
C LYS A 85 -17.74 -14.21 -5.54
N ARG A 86 -17.54 -12.90 -5.55
CA ARG A 86 -16.38 -12.28 -6.19
C ARG A 86 -15.10 -12.50 -5.38
N GLU A 87 -14.12 -13.13 -6.01
CA GLU A 87 -12.80 -13.38 -5.44
C GLU A 87 -11.81 -12.24 -5.72
N GLY A 88 -10.69 -12.22 -4.99
CA GLY A 88 -9.62 -11.24 -5.14
C GLY A 88 -9.48 -10.27 -3.98
N THR A 89 -8.31 -9.64 -3.84
CA THR A 89 -8.05 -8.66 -2.78
C THR A 89 -8.69 -7.32 -3.12
N ARG A 90 -9.42 -6.73 -2.16
CA ARG A 90 -10.07 -5.42 -2.36
C ARG A 90 -9.06 -4.27 -2.23
N LEU A 91 -8.07 -4.45 -1.35
CA LEU A 91 -7.02 -3.49 -1.10
C LEU A 91 -5.68 -3.94 -1.72
N ASP A 92 -4.84 -2.97 -2.09
CA ASP A 92 -3.45 -3.19 -2.52
C ASP A 92 -2.57 -2.02 -2.10
N VAL A 93 -1.26 -2.25 -2.03
CA VAL A 93 -0.26 -1.21 -1.79
C VAL A 93 -0.13 -0.35 -3.05
N TRP A 94 -0.51 0.92 -2.93
CA TRP A 94 -0.37 1.91 -4.00
C TRP A 94 1.03 2.52 -4.01
N GLY A 95 1.59 2.79 -2.84
CA GLY A 95 2.94 3.32 -2.73
C GLY A 95 3.63 3.00 -1.41
N ILE A 96 4.95 3.16 -1.41
CA ILE A 96 5.82 2.86 -0.27
C ILE A 96 6.77 4.02 -0.03
N THR A 97 6.74 4.62 1.15
CA THR A 97 7.76 5.58 1.58
C THR A 97 8.77 4.89 2.47
N ILE A 98 10.03 4.86 2.04
CA ILE A 98 11.16 4.25 2.75
C ILE A 98 11.99 5.36 3.36
N THR A 99 12.27 5.27 4.67
CA THR A 99 13.17 6.19 5.38
C THR A 99 14.39 5.38 5.87
N PRO A 100 15.46 5.27 5.06
CA PRO A 100 16.53 4.28 5.29
C PRO A 100 17.33 4.52 6.58
N ASP A 101 17.54 5.78 6.99
CA ASP A 101 18.25 6.11 8.23
C ASP A 101 17.49 5.66 9.48
N LEU A 102 16.16 5.59 9.39
CA LEU A 102 15.30 5.05 10.45
C LEU A 102 15.11 3.54 10.30
N GLY A 103 15.31 2.98 9.10
CA GLY A 103 14.98 1.60 8.79
C GLY A 103 13.48 1.36 8.74
N GLU A 104 12.71 2.41 8.43
CA GLU A 104 11.26 2.42 8.44
C GLU A 104 10.68 2.42 7.02
N ALA A 105 9.50 1.82 6.87
CA ALA A 105 8.72 1.90 5.66
C ALA A 105 7.25 2.19 5.98
N TRP A 106 6.65 3.08 5.22
CA TRP A 106 5.23 3.43 5.27
C TRP A 106 4.58 2.92 4.00
N PHE A 107 3.55 2.10 4.15
CA PHE A 107 2.75 1.55 3.06
C PHE A 107 1.47 2.37 2.97
N ASP A 108 1.24 2.97 1.80
CA ASP A 108 -0.04 3.58 1.43
C ASP A 108 -0.90 2.52 0.75
N ILE A 109 -1.98 2.12 1.42
CA ILE A 109 -2.86 1.04 0.98
C ILE A 109 -4.23 1.63 0.65
N SER A 110 -4.71 1.34 -0.56
CA SER A 110 -6.00 1.81 -1.05
C SER A 110 -6.62 0.76 -1.98
N ARG A 111 -7.61 1.16 -2.78
CA ARG A 111 -8.32 0.28 -3.72
C ARG A 111 -7.33 -0.49 -4.61
N ASN A 112 -7.55 -1.79 -4.70
CA ASN A 112 -6.88 -2.61 -5.69
C ASN A 112 -7.51 -2.34 -7.07
N TYR A 113 -6.77 -1.68 -7.97
CA TYR A 113 -7.24 -1.41 -9.33
C TYR A 113 -7.35 -2.67 -10.21
N ASN A 114 -6.79 -3.79 -9.78
CA ASN A 114 -6.95 -5.09 -10.45
C ASN A 114 -8.22 -5.83 -10.01
N PHE A 115 -8.91 -5.35 -8.97
CA PHE A 115 -10.18 -5.92 -8.54
C PHE A 115 -11.34 -5.29 -9.33
N ASP A 116 -12.23 -6.13 -9.85
CA ASP A 116 -13.40 -5.66 -10.59
C ASP A 116 -14.52 -5.22 -9.63
N TYR A 117 -14.57 -3.92 -9.39
CA TYR A 117 -15.64 -3.25 -8.63
C TYR A 117 -16.91 -3.04 -9.45
N SER A 118 -16.79 -3.01 -10.77
CA SER A 118 -17.83 -2.50 -11.67
C SER A 118 -18.83 -3.55 -12.16
N SER A 119 -18.38 -4.79 -12.39
CA SER A 119 -19.27 -5.80 -12.95
C SER A 119 -20.26 -6.32 -11.91
N PRO A 120 -21.48 -6.71 -12.29
CA PRO A 120 -22.39 -7.42 -11.39
C PRO A 120 -21.81 -8.76 -10.92
N THR A 121 -22.11 -9.15 -9.69
CA THR A 121 -21.83 -10.46 -9.11
C THR A 121 -23.10 -11.04 -8.49
N PHE A 122 -22.97 -12.14 -7.76
CA PHE A 122 -24.05 -12.78 -7.02
C PHE A 122 -23.60 -13.01 -5.60
N PHE A 123 -24.54 -13.07 -4.67
CA PHE A 123 -24.24 -13.54 -3.32
C PHE A 123 -24.03 -15.05 -3.30
N LYS A 124 -23.26 -15.53 -2.32
CA LYS A 124 -22.89 -16.95 -2.18
C LYS A 124 -24.10 -17.87 -1.98
N ASP A 125 -25.17 -17.36 -1.40
CA ASP A 125 -26.44 -18.04 -1.16
C ASP A 125 -27.40 -18.01 -2.36
N ASP A 126 -27.20 -17.12 -3.34
CA ASP A 126 -27.87 -17.18 -4.63
C ASP A 126 -27.24 -18.29 -5.49
N TYR A 127 -27.61 -19.53 -5.23
CA TYR A 127 -27.07 -20.70 -5.93
C TYR A 127 -27.39 -20.70 -7.43
N TRP A 128 -28.51 -20.08 -7.83
CA TRP A 128 -29.01 -20.08 -9.20
C TRP A 128 -28.59 -18.84 -10.00
N ASN A 129 -27.97 -17.86 -9.36
CA ASN A 129 -27.52 -16.60 -9.96
C ASN A 129 -28.69 -15.82 -10.60
N GLU A 130 -29.82 -15.76 -9.89
CA GLU A 130 -31.04 -15.09 -10.37
C GLU A 130 -31.07 -13.59 -10.02
N GLU A 131 -30.37 -13.18 -8.96
CA GLU A 131 -30.39 -11.82 -8.43
C GLU A 131 -28.99 -11.19 -8.48
N PRO A 132 -28.60 -10.60 -9.63
CA PRO A 132 -27.30 -9.95 -9.74
C PRO A 132 -27.23 -8.69 -8.86
N VAL A 133 -26.09 -8.52 -8.20
CA VAL A 133 -25.81 -7.39 -7.30
C VAL A 133 -24.57 -6.63 -7.74
N LEU A 134 -24.60 -5.31 -7.54
CA LEU A 134 -23.42 -4.46 -7.65
C LEU A 134 -22.81 -4.32 -6.25
N LEU A 135 -21.50 -4.58 -6.15
CA LEU A 135 -20.79 -4.39 -4.89
C LEU A 135 -20.55 -2.90 -4.64
N PRO A 136 -20.57 -2.45 -3.37
CA PRO A 136 -20.21 -1.08 -3.05
C PRO A 136 -18.78 -0.80 -3.50
N GLU A 137 -18.51 0.42 -3.94
CA GLU A 137 -17.14 0.87 -4.12
C GLU A 137 -16.50 1.24 -2.77
N LEU A 138 -15.17 1.20 -2.71
CA LEU A 138 -14.44 1.75 -1.58
C LEU A 138 -14.74 3.26 -1.50
N PRO A 139 -14.97 3.84 -0.31
CA PRO A 139 -15.18 5.29 -0.20
C PRO A 139 -14.01 6.06 -0.83
N ASP A 140 -14.27 7.20 -1.44
CA ASP A 140 -13.23 8.03 -2.06
C ASP A 140 -13.16 9.41 -1.37
N PRO A 141 -12.02 9.80 -0.77
CA PRO A 141 -10.78 9.04 -0.63
C PRO A 141 -10.81 8.03 0.53
N TYR A 142 -10.22 6.84 0.34
CA TYR A 142 -9.97 5.88 1.40
C TYR A 142 -8.57 5.30 1.30
N HIS A 143 -7.75 5.66 2.28
CA HIS A 143 -6.36 5.21 2.42
C HIS A 143 -6.14 4.70 3.84
N VAL A 144 -5.39 3.61 3.95
CA VAL A 144 -4.90 3.08 5.22
C VAL A 144 -3.39 3.06 5.16
N TYR A 145 -2.77 3.71 6.14
CA TYR A 145 -1.31 3.72 6.26
C TYR A 145 -0.86 2.65 7.24
N VAL A 146 0.07 1.79 6.81
CA VAL A 146 0.71 0.80 7.68
C VAL A 146 2.19 1.10 7.75
N VAL A 147 2.76 1.11 8.95
CA VAL A 147 4.18 1.36 9.17
C VAL A 147 4.87 0.07 9.56
N ARG A 148 6.01 -0.19 8.92
CA ARG A 148 7.02 -1.14 9.33
C ARG A 148 8.15 -0.39 10.01
N ASN A 149 8.38 -0.67 11.29
CA ASN A 149 9.50 -0.10 12.02
C ASN A 149 10.82 -0.85 11.73
N ARG A 150 11.92 -0.39 12.34
CA ARG A 150 13.25 -1.02 12.17
C ARG A 150 13.32 -2.48 12.59
N SER A 151 12.53 -2.91 13.58
CA SER A 151 12.49 -4.31 14.02
C SER A 151 11.59 -5.18 13.13
N GLY A 152 10.99 -4.61 12.08
CA GLY A 152 10.09 -5.30 11.16
C GLY A 152 8.67 -5.46 11.69
N GLN A 153 8.33 -4.85 12.82
CA GLN A 153 6.95 -4.86 13.35
C GLN A 153 6.08 -3.95 12.50
N LEU A 154 4.86 -4.42 12.24
CA LEU A 154 3.84 -3.73 11.47
C LEU A 154 2.77 -3.15 12.39
N SER A 155 2.34 -1.92 12.13
CA SER A 155 1.24 -1.28 12.84
C SER A 155 0.51 -0.30 11.94
N VAL A 156 -0.80 -0.16 12.11
CA VAL A 156 -1.56 0.91 11.44
C VAL A 156 -1.08 2.26 11.96
N ALA A 157 -0.65 3.12 11.04
CA ALA A 157 -0.44 4.53 11.33
C ALA A 157 -1.77 5.24 11.13
N ILE A 158 -2.30 5.79 12.22
CA ILE A 158 -3.40 6.74 12.15
C ILE A 158 -2.74 8.08 11.82
N ASP A 159 -2.58 8.39 10.55
CA ASP A 159 -2.34 9.78 10.17
C ASP A 159 -3.69 10.51 10.06
N ARG A 160 -3.71 11.74 10.58
CA ARG A 160 -4.92 12.51 10.93
C ARG A 160 -5.76 12.94 9.73
#